data_AF-A0A7V5NBG1-F1
#
_entry.id   AF-A0A7V5NBG1-F1
#
_cell.length_a   1.000
_cell.length_b   1.000
_cell.length_c   1.000
_cell.angle_alpha   90.00
_cell.angle_beta   90.00
_cell.angle_gamma   90.00
#
_symmetry.space_group_name_H-M   'P 1'
#
loop_
_entity.id
_entity.type
_entity.pdbx_description
1 polymer ?
#
loop_
_entity_poly.entity_id
_entity_poly.type
_entity_poly.pdbx_seq_one_letter_code
_entity_poly.pdbx_strand_id
1 'polypeptide(L)' 'MQLNPKALGLTVAILSGAFWFLAMIFSLLTGIGEVTLTTIGAFHPFFSYSWAGMIIIVIEHLIAGFIVGWIFAKVYNKLL' A
#
# COMPACT_ATOMS: atom_id res chain seq x y z
N MET A 1 -11.62 1.36 -24.98
CA MET A 1 -11.67 0.11 -24.17
C MET A 1 -12.15 0.50 -22.80
N GLN A 2 -13.16 -0.13 -22.22
CA GLN A 2 -13.61 0.21 -20.87
C GLN A 2 -12.91 -0.66 -19.83
N LEU A 3 -12.27 -0.02 -18.86
CA LEU A 3 -11.68 -0.69 -17.70
C LEU A 3 -12.80 -1.13 -16.76
N ASN A 4 -12.72 -2.35 -16.21
CA ASN A 4 -13.63 -2.77 -15.14
C ASN A 4 -13.13 -2.17 -13.81
N PRO A 5 -13.88 -1.24 -13.16
CA PRO A 5 -13.36 -0.53 -11.99
C PRO A 5 -13.15 -1.43 -10.77
N LYS A 6 -13.99 -2.46 -10.61
CA LYS A 6 -13.82 -3.43 -9.51
C LYS A 6 -12.60 -4.30 -9.73
N ALA A 7 -12.42 -4.79 -10.97
CA ALA A 7 -11.27 -5.61 -11.29
C ALA A 7 -9.96 -4.83 -11.11
N LEU A 8 -9.87 -3.61 -11.67
CA LEU A 8 -8.66 -2.80 -11.51
C LEU A 8 -8.40 -2.42 -10.05
N GLY A 9 -9.43 -2.02 -9.31
CA GLY A 9 -9.30 -1.76 -7.87
C GLY A 9 -8.73 -2.96 -7.12
N LEU A 10 -9.30 -4.16 -7.32
CA LEU A 10 -8.81 -5.38 -6.68
C LEU A 10 -7.37 -5.74 -7.10
N THR A 11 -7.03 -5.60 -8.38
CA THR A 11 -5.67 -5.85 -8.87
C THR A 11 -4.66 -4.91 -8.21
N VAL A 12 -4.95 -3.60 -8.19
CA VAL A 12 -4.05 -2.62 -7.58
C VAL A 12 -3.94 -2.83 -6.06
N ALA A 13 -5.06 -3.14 -5.39
CA ALA A 13 -5.06 -3.50 -3.98
C ALA A 13 -4.11 -4.65 -3.68
N ILE A 14 -4.27 -5.79 -4.37
CA ILE A 14 -3.47 -7.00 -4.14
C ILE A 14 -2.00 -6.73 -4.42
N LEU A 15 -1.66 -6.08 -5.54
CA LEU A 15 -0.27 -5.79 -5.88
C LEU A 15 0.38 -4.84 -4.87
N SER A 16 -0.33 -3.79 -4.45
CA SER A 16 0.15 -2.83 -3.46
C SER A 16 0.33 -3.47 -2.08
N GLY A 17 -0.66 -4.23 -1.61
CA GLY A 17 -0.59 -4.94 -0.33
C GLY A 17 0.52 -5.98 -0.31
N ALA A 18 0.66 -6.78 -1.37
CA ALA A 18 1.73 -7.78 -1.49
C ALA A 18 3.12 -7.15 -1.51
N PHE A 19 3.29 -6.04 -2.22
CA PHE A 19 4.54 -5.28 -2.23
C PHE A 19 4.93 -4.85 -0.81
N TRP A 20 4.03 -4.19 -0.08
CA TRP A 20 4.33 -3.70 1.26
C TRP A 20 4.53 -4.82 2.27
N PHE A 21 3.81 -5.93 2.14
CA PHE A 21 4.01 -7.10 2.97
C PHE A 21 5.44 -7.65 2.81
N LEU A 22 5.86 -7.89 1.57
CA LEU A 22 7.20 -8.41 1.28
C LEU A 22 8.30 -7.41 1.67
N ALA A 23 8.12 -6.12 1.34
CA ALA A 23 9.08 -5.07 1.66
C ALA A 23 9.29 -4.92 3.17
N MET A 24 8.22 -4.90 3.95
CA MET A 24 8.30 -4.77 5.41
C MET A 24 8.84 -6.03 6.08
N ILE A 25 8.47 -7.23 5.63
CA ILE A 25 9.07 -8.48 6.14
C ILE A 25 10.58 -8.45 5.92
N PHE A 26 11.01 -8.12 4.70
CA PHE A 26 12.43 -8.02 4.38
C PHE A 26 13.14 -6.98 5.26
N SER A 27 12.57 -5.79 5.41
CA SER A 27 13.07 -4.72 6.26
C SER A 27 13.22 -5.15 7.72
N LEU A 28 12.18 -5.78 8.30
CA LEU A 28 12.17 -6.22 9.70
C LEU A 28 13.13 -7.37 9.97
N LEU A 29 13.36 -8.26 8.99
CA LEU A 29 14.30 -9.38 9.14
C LEU A 29 15.77 -8.96 8.95
N THR A 30 16.04 -7.95 8.12
CA THR A 30 17.40 -7.57 7.74
C THR A 30 17.90 -6.29 8.40
N GLY A 31 17.00 -5.49 8.99
CA GLY A 31 17.29 -4.13 9.47
C GLY A 31 17.48 -3.11 8.34
N ILE A 32 17.41 -3.52 7.07
CA ILE A 32 17.57 -2.61 5.94
C ILE A 32 16.41 -1.62 5.91
N GLY A 33 16.74 -0.32 5.96
CA GLY A 33 15.74 0.75 5.94
C GLY A 33 15.18 1.12 7.31
N GLU A 34 15.56 0.44 8.40
CA GLU A 34 15.09 0.72 9.76
C GLU A 34 15.33 2.18 10.18
N VAL A 35 16.56 2.68 10.04
CA VAL A 35 16.90 4.07 10.39
C VAL A 35 16.08 5.06 9.55
N THR A 36 15.94 4.80 8.25
CA THR A 36 15.16 5.65 7.36
C THR A 36 13.68 5.65 7.75
N LEU A 37 13.08 4.48 7.94
CA LEU A 37 11.66 4.33 8.26
C LEU A 37 11.32 4.87 9.64
N THR A 38 12.18 4.67 10.64
CA THR A 38 12.01 5.25 11.97
C THR A 38 12.17 6.76 11.97
N THR A 39 13.14 7.31 11.21
CA THR A 39 13.34 8.75 11.07
C THR A 39 12.15 9.42 10.38
N ILE A 40 11.68 8.88 9.25
CA ILE A 40 10.52 9.42 8.53
C ILE A 40 9.25 9.22 9.36
N GLY A 41 9.11 8.04 9.97
CA GLY A 41 7.97 7.69 10.79
C GLY A 41 7.81 8.58 12.02
N ALA A 42 8.90 9.13 12.58
CA ALA A 42 8.84 10.05 13.71
C ALA A 42 8.04 11.35 13.42
N PHE A 43 7.86 11.71 12.15
CA PHE A 43 7.01 12.84 11.74
C PHE A 43 5.51 12.51 11.69
N HIS A 44 5.15 11.22 11.79
CA HIS A 44 3.78 10.77 11.69
C HIS A 44 3.27 10.28 13.05
N PRO A 45 2.21 10.89 13.60
CA PRO A 45 1.60 10.39 14.82
C PRO A 45 1.12 8.94 14.59
N PHE A 46 1.28 8.11 15.62
CA PHE A 46 0.92 6.68 15.62
C PHE A 46 1.79 5.76 14.75
N PHE A 47 2.89 6.26 14.18
CA PHE A 47 3.86 5.41 13.50
C PHE A 47 4.50 4.39 14.46
N SER A 48 4.63 3.15 14.00
CA SER A 48 5.37 2.11 14.70
C SER A 48 6.13 1.25 13.69
N TYR A 49 7.47 1.26 13.76
CA TYR A 49 8.31 0.30 13.06
C TYR A 49 8.32 -1.02 13.85
N SER A 50 7.34 -1.87 13.58
CA SER A 50 7.14 -3.15 14.27
C SER A 50 6.40 -4.15 13.39
N TRP A 51 6.39 -5.43 13.80
CA TRP A 51 5.56 -6.46 13.16
C TRP A 51 4.06 -6.14 13.18
N ALA A 52 3.57 -5.47 14.23
CA ALA A 52 2.19 -5.00 14.29
C ALA A 52 1.95 -3.85 13.30
N GLY A 53 2.89 -2.89 13.23
CA GLY A 53 2.85 -1.80 12.24
C GLY A 53 2.86 -2.31 10.79
N MET A 54 3.61 -3.39 10.51
CA MET A 54 3.59 -4.07 9.20
C MET A 54 2.17 -4.55 8.83
N ILE A 55 1.42 -5.15 9.75
CA ILE A 55 0.06 -5.62 9.46
C ILE A 55 -0.83 -4.42 9.13
N ILE A 56 -0.70 -3.33 9.88
CA ILE A 56 -1.47 -2.10 9.66
C ILE A 56 -1.16 -1.50 8.28
N ILE A 57 0.11 -1.31 7.93
CA ILE A 57 0.47 -0.70 6.63
C ILE A 57 0.02 -1.58 5.45
N VAL A 58 0.02 -2.90 5.58
CA VAL A 58 -0.51 -3.80 4.54
C VAL A 58 -2.01 -3.63 4.36
N ILE A 59 -2.77 -3.56 5.45
CA ILE A 59 -4.23 -3.31 5.40
C ILE A 59 -4.51 -1.96 4.77
N GLU A 60 -3.79 -0.91 5.20
CA GLU A 60 -3.94 0.44 4.63
C GLU A 60 -3.68 0.45 3.12
N HIS A 61 -2.65 -0.26 2.66
CA HIS A 61 -2.31 -0.32 1.23
C HIS A 61 -3.24 -1.21 0.40
N LEU A 62 -3.86 -2.24 0.99
CA LEU A 62 -4.95 -2.97 0.34
C LEU A 62 -6.14 -2.04 0.10
N ILE A 63 -6.55 -1.26 1.11
CA ILE A 63 -7.68 -0.34 1.02
C ILE A 63 -7.36 0.82 0.07
N ALA A 64 -6.23 1.48 0.25
CA ALA A 64 -5.79 2.60 -0.58
C ALA A 64 -5.59 2.17 -2.03
N GLY A 65 -4.95 1.01 -2.27
CA GLY A 65 -4.78 0.46 -3.61
C GLY A 65 -6.12 0.18 -4.31
N PHE A 66 -7.10 -0.35 -3.59
CA PHE A 66 -8.45 -0.54 -4.12
C PHE A 66 -9.08 0.79 -4.54
N ILE A 67 -9.07 1.78 -3.64
CA ILE A 67 -9.66 3.10 -3.86
C ILE A 67 -9.00 3.77 -5.07
N VAL A 68 -7.67 3.80 -5.12
CA VAL A 68 -6.90 4.43 -6.21
C VAL A 68 -7.18 3.74 -7.54
N GLY A 69 -7.10 2.40 -7.60
CA GLY A 69 -7.38 1.65 -8.83
C GLY A 69 -8.83 1.82 -9.31
N TRP A 70 -9.79 1.85 -8.39
CA TRP A 70 -11.19 2.06 -8.72
C TRP A 70 -11.47 3.48 -9.23
N ILE A 71 -10.92 4.50 -8.56
CA ILE A 71 -11.05 5.91 -8.99
C ILE A 71 -10.40 6.08 -10.36
N PHE A 72 -9.19 5.54 -10.54
CA PHE A 72 -8.49 5.61 -11.83
C PHE A 72 -9.33 5.02 -12.95
N ALA A 73 -9.88 3.81 -12.77
CA ALA A 73 -10.72 3.19 -13.80
C ALA A 73 -11.96 4.04 -14.14
N LYS A 74 -12.60 4.65 -13.13
CA LYS A 74 -13.73 5.54 -13.35
C LYS A 74 -13.36 6.80 -14.11
N VAL A 75 -12.24 7.44 -13.75
CA VAL A 75 -11.74 8.64 -14.42
C VAL A 75 -11.35 8.30 -15.86
N TYR A 76 -10.61 7.21 -16.08
CA TYR A 76 -10.23 6.72 -17.39
C TYR A 76 -11.46 6.52 -18.29
N ASN A 77 -12.45 5.73 -17.84
CA ASN A 77 -13.66 5.46 -18.63
C ASN A 77 -14.53 6.69 -18.88
N LYS A 78 -14.39 7.74 -18.06
CA LYS A 78 -15.11 9.00 -18.24
C LYS A 78 -14.43 9.90 -19.28
N LEU A 79 -13.09 9.82 -19.39
CA LEU A 79 -12.29 10.69 -20.24
C LEU A 79 -11.90 10.06 -21.58
N LEU A 80 -11.91 8.73 -21.69
CA LEU A 80 -11.44 7.92 -22.82
C LEU A 80 -12.40 6.75 -23.11
#